data_AF-A0A0F8X983-F1
#
_entry.id   AF-A0A0F8X983-F1
#
_cell.length_a   1.000
_cell.length_b   1.000
_cell.length_c   1.000
_cell.angle_alpha   90.00
_cell.angle_beta   90.00
_cell.angle_gamma   90.00
#
_symmetry.space_group_name_H-M   'P 1'
#
loop_
_entity.id
_entity.type
_entity.pdbx_description
1 polymer ?
#
loop_
_entity_poly.entity_id
_entity_poly.type
_entity_poly.pdbx_seq_one_letter_code
_entity_poly.pdbx_strand_id
1 'polypeptide(L)'
;VEGVRDGRPCKPDPAGALEIAERLKVAPVDALYVGDPSSSASLISPQHFEEFCLPCFRLLCEELHKSDILIYIHICGNSKPILEMMADTGADCIEPLDPLGGVDVADAKRRVGGRVALMGGVNTLTLLEGTPPEAVYDESLACCRAGGSQGGYILAAGDMVPDLAPEASVRAMVAAAKDCRYNGGELCVEVKPPGQ
;
A
#
# COMPACT_ATOMS: atom_id res chain seq x y z
N VAL A 1 12.49 -20.30 -19.49
CA VAL A 1 13.15 -19.62 -20.63
C VAL A 1 14.04 -18.56 -19.99
N GLU A 2 15.30 -18.90 -19.77
CA GLU A 2 16.22 -18.08 -18.97
C GLU A 2 16.67 -16.87 -19.80
N GLY A 3 16.34 -15.67 -19.33
CA GLY A 3 16.73 -14.40 -19.94
C GLY A 3 18.21 -14.12 -19.69
N VAL A 4 19.08 -14.76 -20.46
CA VAL A 4 20.53 -14.51 -20.45
C VAL A 4 20.90 -13.73 -21.71
N ARG A 5 21.32 -12.48 -21.55
CA ARG A 5 22.18 -11.78 -22.52
C ARG A 5 23.62 -11.86 -21.97
N ASP A 6 24.52 -12.45 -22.75
CA ASP A 6 25.98 -12.45 -22.52
C ASP A 6 26.47 -13.04 -21.18
N GLY A 7 25.79 -14.07 -20.65
CA GLY A 7 26.26 -14.81 -19.47
C GLY A 7 26.28 -14.02 -18.17
N ARG A 8 25.63 -12.85 -18.14
CA ARG A 8 25.39 -12.04 -16.94
C ARG A 8 23.88 -12.00 -16.67
N PRO A 9 23.43 -12.03 -15.41
CA PRO A 9 22.03 -11.78 -15.10
C PRO A 9 21.62 -10.45 -15.75
N CYS A 10 20.46 -10.43 -16.41
CA CYS A 10 19.89 -9.25 -17.03
C CYS A 10 19.58 -8.24 -15.93
N LYS A 11 20.57 -7.42 -15.56
CA LYS A 11 20.37 -6.35 -14.59
C LYS A 11 19.31 -5.40 -15.17
N PRO A 12 18.30 -5.04 -14.39
CA PRO A 12 17.29 -4.12 -14.86
C PRO A 12 17.95 -2.79 -15.24
N ASP A 13 17.55 -2.23 -16.39
CA ASP A 13 18.07 -0.97 -16.89
C ASP A 13 17.47 0.19 -16.06
N PRO A 14 18.29 0.96 -15.33
CA PRO A 14 17.78 2.06 -14.51
C PRO A 14 17.25 3.23 -15.34
N ALA A 15 17.52 3.30 -16.65
CA ALA A 15 17.22 4.45 -17.49
C ALA A 15 15.75 4.89 -17.40
N GLY A 16 14.81 3.93 -17.38
CA GLY A 16 13.38 4.24 -17.28
C GLY A 16 13.00 4.90 -15.95
N ALA A 17 13.51 4.38 -14.83
CA ALA A 17 13.26 4.95 -13.50
C ALA A 17 13.85 6.36 -13.35
N LEU A 18 15.07 6.55 -13.86
CA LEU A 18 15.75 7.86 -13.84
C LEU A 18 15.02 8.89 -14.70
N GLU A 19 14.56 8.51 -15.90
CA GLU A 19 13.83 9.41 -16.78
C GLU A 19 12.50 9.87 -16.14
N ILE A 20 11.78 8.97 -15.47
CA ILE A 20 10.56 9.31 -14.74
C ILE A 20 10.88 10.28 -13.60
N ALA A 21 11.91 10.00 -12.80
CA ALA A 21 12.31 10.87 -11.70
C ALA A 21 12.65 12.28 -12.20
N GLU A 22 13.48 12.43 -13.23
CA GLU A 22 13.87 13.75 -13.77
C GLU A 22 12.66 14.59 -14.23
N ARG A 23 11.64 13.94 -14.82
CA ARG A 23 10.40 14.63 -15.23
C ARG A 23 9.57 15.09 -14.03
N LEU A 24 9.55 14.30 -12.95
CA LEU A 24 8.76 14.60 -11.76
C LEU A 24 9.42 15.67 -10.88
N LYS A 25 10.75 15.76 -10.85
CA LYS A 25 11.50 16.78 -10.08
C LYS A 25 11.14 18.23 -10.44
N VAL A 26 10.62 18.45 -11.66
CA VAL A 26 10.19 19.77 -12.14
C VAL A 26 8.67 19.96 -12.14
N ALA A 27 7.92 18.93 -11.75
CA ALA A 27 6.47 18.97 -11.64
C ALA A 27 6.04 19.36 -10.21
N PRO A 28 4.93 20.10 -10.03
CA PRO A 28 4.41 20.44 -8.71
C PRO A 28 3.65 19.24 -8.11
N VAL A 29 4.38 18.18 -7.73
CA VAL A 29 3.82 16.94 -7.16
C VAL A 29 4.37 16.71 -5.75
N ASP A 30 3.49 16.34 -4.82
CA ASP A 30 3.89 16.01 -3.44
C ASP A 30 4.30 14.54 -3.28
N ALA A 31 3.71 13.65 -4.10
CA ALA A 31 3.95 12.21 -4.02
C ALA A 31 3.79 11.50 -5.38
N LEU A 32 4.52 10.41 -5.58
CA LEU A 32 4.39 9.47 -6.69
C LEU A 32 3.74 8.15 -6.25
N TYR A 33 2.76 7.71 -7.03
CA TYR A 33 2.22 6.35 -7.01
C TYR A 33 2.98 5.44 -7.98
N VAL A 34 3.41 4.26 -7.53
CA VAL A 34 4.00 3.24 -8.42
C VAL A 34 3.27 1.92 -8.25
N GLY A 35 2.43 1.57 -9.24
CA GLY A 35 1.78 0.27 -9.32
C GLY A 35 2.59 -0.75 -10.10
N ASP A 36 2.91 -1.87 -9.47
CA ASP A 36 3.60 -3.00 -10.10
C ASP A 36 3.02 -4.36 -9.65
N PRO A 37 1.86 -4.77 -10.20
CA PRO A 37 1.29 -6.08 -9.90
C PRO A 37 2.19 -7.24 -10.36
N SER A 38 3.12 -7.00 -11.30
CA SER A 38 4.03 -8.04 -11.82
C SER A 38 5.09 -8.47 -10.81
N SER A 39 5.42 -7.58 -9.88
CA SER A 39 6.32 -7.84 -8.75
C SER A 39 5.70 -8.67 -7.61
N SER A 40 4.41 -8.99 -7.70
CA SER A 40 3.69 -9.75 -6.68
C SER A 40 4.27 -11.16 -6.50
N ALA A 41 4.31 -11.66 -5.24
CA ALA A 41 4.69 -13.03 -4.97
C ALA A 41 3.63 -14.06 -5.43
N SER A 42 2.48 -13.57 -5.92
CA SER A 42 1.54 -14.38 -6.70
C SER A 42 2.08 -14.76 -8.09
N LEU A 43 3.02 -13.99 -8.64
CA LEU A 43 3.53 -14.15 -10.02
C LEU A 43 5.00 -14.55 -10.06
N ILE A 44 5.84 -13.95 -9.21
CA ILE A 44 7.28 -14.19 -9.17
C ILE A 44 7.73 -14.67 -7.79
N SER A 45 8.89 -15.33 -7.71
CA SER A 45 9.45 -15.73 -6.43
C SER A 45 10.00 -14.51 -5.67
N PRO A 46 10.11 -14.57 -4.33
CA PRO A 46 10.79 -13.53 -3.55
C PRO A 46 12.23 -13.28 -4.03
N GLN A 47 12.93 -14.32 -4.50
CA GLN A 47 14.28 -14.19 -5.06
C GLN A 47 14.28 -13.37 -6.36
N HIS A 48 13.27 -13.53 -7.22
CA HIS A 48 13.14 -12.69 -8.41
C HIS A 48 12.82 -11.23 -8.03
N PHE A 49 11.97 -11.00 -7.02
CA PHE A 49 11.72 -9.65 -6.52
C PHE A 49 13.01 -8.99 -6.03
N GLU A 50 13.80 -9.72 -5.23
CA GLU A 50 15.09 -9.26 -4.72
C GLU A 50 16.08 -8.92 -5.84
N GLU A 51 16.18 -9.78 -6.85
CA GLU A 51 17.15 -9.63 -7.95
C GLU A 51 16.75 -8.52 -8.93
N PHE A 52 15.47 -8.43 -9.30
CA PHE A 52 15.02 -7.62 -10.44
C PHE A 52 14.19 -6.39 -10.06
N CYS A 53 13.46 -6.43 -8.96
CA CYS A 53 12.46 -5.39 -8.64
C CYS A 53 13.00 -4.42 -7.57
N LEU A 54 13.50 -4.97 -6.46
CA LEU A 54 14.02 -4.20 -5.33
C LEU A 54 15.08 -3.15 -5.74
N PRO A 55 16.10 -3.47 -6.57
CA PRO A 55 17.09 -2.47 -6.95
C PRO A 55 16.51 -1.29 -7.75
N CYS A 56 15.47 -1.54 -8.56
CA CYS A 56 14.80 -0.52 -9.35
C CYS A 56 14.01 0.44 -8.46
N PHE A 57 13.22 -0.10 -7.52
CA PHE A 57 12.47 0.70 -6.57
C PHE A 57 13.38 1.54 -5.69
N ARG A 58 14.50 0.96 -5.22
CA ARG A 58 15.50 1.70 -4.42
C ARG A 58 16.05 2.90 -5.16
N LEU A 59 16.47 2.71 -6.41
CA LEU A 59 16.99 3.82 -7.20
C LEU A 59 15.93 4.90 -7.43
N LEU A 60 14.68 4.51 -7.71
CA LEU A 60 13.59 5.45 -7.92
C LEU A 60 13.31 6.28 -6.66
N CYS A 61 13.22 5.63 -5.49
CA CYS A 61 13.02 6.32 -4.21
C CYS A 61 14.18 7.28 -3.92
N GLU A 62 15.42 6.80 -4.05
CA GLU A 62 16.64 7.60 -3.83
C GLU A 62 16.70 8.84 -4.73
N GLU A 63 16.22 8.78 -5.98
CA GLU A 63 16.17 9.94 -6.87
C GLU A 63 15.05 10.93 -6.54
N LEU A 64 13.84 10.44 -6.24
CA LEU A 64 12.69 11.30 -5.93
C LEU A 64 12.87 12.06 -4.61
N HIS A 65 13.48 11.41 -3.62
CA HIS A 65 13.79 12.02 -2.33
C HIS A 65 14.79 13.18 -2.43
N LYS A 66 15.59 13.29 -3.50
CA LYS A 66 16.45 14.48 -3.74
C LYS A 66 15.65 15.75 -4.05
N SER A 67 14.35 15.62 -4.30
CA SER A 67 13.45 16.71 -4.62
C SER A 67 12.24 16.74 -3.69
N ASP A 68 12.36 16.13 -2.51
CA ASP A 68 11.31 16.11 -1.47
C ASP A 68 9.97 15.51 -1.94
N ILE A 69 9.99 14.67 -2.98
CA ILE A 69 8.81 13.98 -3.50
C ILE A 69 8.67 12.64 -2.77
N LEU A 70 7.54 12.44 -2.10
CA LEU A 70 7.22 11.16 -1.46
C LEU A 70 6.90 10.09 -2.50
N ILE A 71 7.05 8.82 -2.16
CA ILE A 71 6.69 7.71 -3.04
C ILE A 71 5.99 6.60 -2.26
N TYR A 72 4.93 6.06 -2.86
CA TYR A 72 4.29 4.85 -2.35
C TYR A 72 4.18 3.78 -3.43
N ILE A 73 4.45 2.54 -3.03
CA ILE A 73 4.52 1.38 -3.92
C ILE A 73 3.29 0.51 -3.70
N HIS A 74 2.65 0.17 -4.82
CA HIS A 74 1.50 -0.71 -4.88
C HIS A 74 1.87 -2.05 -5.50
N ILE A 75 1.70 -3.13 -4.73
CA ILE A 75 1.83 -4.51 -5.21
C ILE A 75 0.66 -5.32 -4.64
N CYS A 76 -0.39 -5.50 -5.45
CA CYS A 76 -1.56 -6.31 -5.10
C CYS A 76 -1.30 -7.82 -5.22
N GLY A 77 -2.27 -8.62 -4.79
CA GLY A 77 -2.08 -10.06 -4.60
C GLY A 77 -1.19 -10.38 -3.40
N ASN A 78 -0.49 -11.51 -3.45
CA ASN A 78 0.28 -11.98 -2.31
C ASN A 78 1.62 -11.22 -2.21
N SER A 79 1.69 -10.22 -1.34
CA SER A 79 2.94 -9.53 -0.98
C SER A 79 3.52 -9.95 0.36
N LYS A 80 2.87 -10.88 1.09
CA LYS A 80 3.33 -11.36 2.42
C LYS A 80 4.80 -11.80 2.44
N PRO A 81 5.33 -12.56 1.44
CA PRO A 81 6.71 -13.01 1.47
C PRO A 81 7.75 -11.92 1.25
N ILE A 82 7.32 -10.73 0.78
CA ILE A 82 8.21 -9.66 0.33
C ILE A 82 8.04 -8.37 1.12
N LEU A 83 7.23 -8.33 2.19
CA LEU A 83 6.94 -7.11 2.95
C LEU A 83 8.20 -6.38 3.45
N GLU A 84 9.17 -7.10 4.02
CA GLU A 84 10.43 -6.50 4.47
C GLU A 84 11.21 -5.90 3.31
N MET A 85 11.26 -6.60 2.17
CA MET A 85 11.94 -6.10 0.98
C MET A 85 11.22 -4.90 0.38
N MET A 86 9.89 -4.87 0.41
CA MET A 86 9.12 -3.67 0.05
C MET A 86 9.48 -2.50 0.97
N ALA A 87 9.68 -2.72 2.27
CA ALA A 87 10.16 -1.69 3.19
C ALA A 87 11.64 -1.33 3.00
N ASP A 88 12.45 -2.24 2.44
CA ASP A 88 13.85 -2.00 2.06
C ASP A 88 13.99 -1.19 0.76
N THR A 89 12.90 -0.96 0.02
CA THR A 89 12.92 -0.10 -1.17
C THR A 89 13.22 1.36 -0.86
N GLY A 90 12.95 1.81 0.37
CA GLY A 90 12.98 3.23 0.72
C GLY A 90 11.70 3.98 0.37
N ALA A 91 10.62 3.29 -0.01
CA ALA A 91 9.33 3.94 -0.18
C ALA A 91 8.81 4.52 1.14
N ASP A 92 8.04 5.60 1.05
CA ASP A 92 7.41 6.25 2.20
C ASP A 92 6.16 5.48 2.65
N CYS A 93 5.50 4.76 1.74
CA CYS A 93 4.34 3.94 2.03
C CYS A 93 4.25 2.67 1.15
N ILE A 94 3.70 1.60 1.73
CA ILE A 94 3.36 0.35 1.02
C ILE A 94 1.84 0.18 0.96
N GLU A 95 1.36 -0.21 -0.20
CA GLU A 95 -0.05 -0.34 -0.58
C GLU A 95 -0.19 -1.63 -1.45
N PRO A 96 -1.35 -2.29 -1.55
CA PRO A 96 -2.64 -2.01 -0.92
C PRO A 96 -2.93 -2.83 0.36
N LEU A 97 -1.97 -3.63 0.83
CA LEU A 97 -2.22 -4.64 1.88
C LEU A 97 -3.41 -5.55 1.53
N ASP A 98 -3.40 -6.11 0.32
CA ASP A 98 -4.51 -6.89 -0.27
C ASP A 98 -4.93 -8.11 0.57
N PRO A 99 -6.12 -8.09 1.20
CA PRO A 99 -6.64 -9.23 1.96
C PRO A 99 -6.96 -10.45 1.09
N LEU A 100 -7.32 -10.27 -0.19
CA LEU A 100 -7.57 -11.37 -1.14
C LEU A 100 -6.26 -12.03 -1.56
N GLY A 101 -5.18 -11.26 -1.62
CA GLY A 101 -3.80 -11.72 -1.66
C GLY A 101 -3.30 -12.36 -0.36
N GLY A 102 -4.12 -12.32 0.68
CA GLY A 102 -3.86 -12.87 2.00
C GLY A 102 -3.09 -11.94 2.91
N VAL A 103 -2.81 -10.68 2.54
CA VAL A 103 -2.06 -9.73 3.38
C VAL A 103 -2.95 -9.23 4.52
N ASP A 104 -2.44 -9.24 5.74
CA ASP A 104 -3.17 -8.81 6.94
C ASP A 104 -2.53 -7.53 7.51
N VAL A 105 -3.35 -6.56 7.89
CA VAL A 105 -2.87 -5.25 8.38
C VAL A 105 -2.06 -5.40 9.67
N ALA A 106 -2.48 -6.25 10.60
CA ALA A 106 -1.75 -6.44 11.87
C ALA A 106 -0.42 -7.17 11.63
N ASP A 107 -0.38 -8.14 10.72
CA ASP A 107 0.85 -8.81 10.28
C ASP A 107 1.85 -7.82 9.67
N ALA A 108 1.40 -7.02 8.70
CA ALA A 108 2.22 -6.01 8.05
C ALA A 108 2.71 -4.96 9.05
N LYS A 109 1.82 -4.45 9.92
CA LYS A 109 2.19 -3.47 10.95
C LYS A 109 3.25 -4.00 11.89
N ARG A 110 3.13 -5.26 12.34
CA ARG A 110 4.12 -5.90 13.21
C ARG A 110 5.48 -6.07 12.54
N ARG A 111 5.52 -6.40 11.26
CA ARG A 111 6.76 -6.72 10.53
C ARG A 111 7.52 -5.47 10.08
N VAL A 112 6.81 -4.47 9.54
CA VAL A 112 7.43 -3.32 8.87
C VAL A 112 6.87 -1.97 9.29
N GLY A 113 5.85 -1.92 10.15
CA GLY A 113 5.11 -0.69 10.47
C GLY A 113 5.86 0.39 11.22
N GLY A 114 7.07 0.10 11.72
CA GLY A 114 8.00 1.09 12.29
C GLY A 114 9.06 1.59 11.31
N ARG A 115 9.03 1.11 10.07
CA ARG A 115 10.02 1.43 9.01
C ARG A 115 9.42 2.19 7.83
N VAL A 116 8.14 1.98 7.56
CA VAL A 116 7.42 2.52 6.39
C VAL A 116 5.95 2.71 6.76
N ALA A 117 5.27 3.69 6.16
CA ALA A 117 3.83 3.81 6.32
C ALA A 117 3.11 2.67 5.58
N LEU A 118 1.89 2.38 6.03
CA LEU A 118 1.07 1.32 5.48
C LEU A 118 -0.26 1.88 5.00
N MET A 119 -0.73 1.49 3.82
CA MET A 119 -1.99 1.95 3.25
C MET A 119 -2.82 0.77 2.76
N GLY A 120 -4.14 0.81 3.02
CA GLY A 120 -5.10 -0.17 2.49
C GLY A 120 -5.60 -1.17 3.53
N GLY A 121 -5.99 -2.36 3.08
CA GLY A 121 -6.44 -3.48 3.91
C GLY A 121 -7.94 -3.74 3.99
N VAL A 122 -8.82 -2.84 3.53
CA VAL A 122 -10.28 -3.13 3.48
C VAL A 122 -10.59 -4.00 2.26
N ASN A 123 -11.18 -5.18 2.45
CA ASN A 123 -11.47 -6.11 1.37
C ASN A 123 -12.35 -5.47 0.29
N THR A 124 -11.89 -5.51 -0.96
CA THR A 124 -12.62 -4.92 -2.10
C THR A 124 -13.96 -5.61 -2.35
N LEU A 125 -14.12 -6.89 -1.99
CA LEU A 125 -15.41 -7.59 -2.07
C LEU A 125 -16.42 -7.10 -1.03
N THR A 126 -15.96 -6.65 0.15
CA THR A 126 -16.84 -6.01 1.15
C THR A 126 -17.41 -4.71 0.61
N LEU A 127 -16.70 -4.00 -0.27
CA LEU A 127 -17.15 -2.74 -0.84
C LEU A 127 -18.26 -2.91 -1.90
N LEU A 128 -18.49 -4.12 -2.42
CA LEU A 128 -19.46 -4.39 -3.48
C LEU A 128 -20.92 -4.32 -3.02
N GLU A 129 -21.83 -4.25 -4.00
CA GLU A 129 -23.26 -4.37 -3.77
C GLU A 129 -23.61 -5.68 -3.04
N GLY A 130 -24.53 -5.59 -2.08
CA GLY A 130 -24.97 -6.72 -1.25
C GLY A 130 -24.38 -6.73 0.16
N THR A 131 -23.30 -5.98 0.40
CA THR A 131 -22.77 -5.77 1.76
C THR A 131 -23.41 -4.54 2.41
N PRO A 132 -23.94 -4.64 3.65
CA PRO A 132 -24.43 -3.48 4.38
C PRO A 132 -23.32 -2.46 4.65
N PRO A 133 -23.57 -1.14 4.52
CA PRO A 133 -22.58 -0.12 4.84
C PRO A 133 -22.00 -0.23 6.26
N GLU A 134 -22.78 -0.72 7.22
CA GLU A 134 -22.34 -0.96 8.59
C GLU A 134 -21.22 -2.02 8.65
N ALA A 135 -21.29 -3.06 7.82
CA ALA A 135 -20.24 -4.07 7.75
C ALA A 135 -18.94 -3.50 7.14
N VAL A 136 -19.06 -2.60 6.16
CA VAL A 136 -17.90 -1.87 5.60
C VAL A 136 -17.27 -0.96 6.66
N TYR A 137 -18.10 -0.27 7.45
CA TYR A 137 -17.65 0.57 8.56
C TYR A 137 -16.93 -0.26 9.64
N ASP A 138 -17.49 -1.40 10.04
CA ASP A 138 -16.90 -2.28 11.06
C ASP A 138 -15.57 -2.90 10.59
N GLU A 139 -15.48 -3.34 9.34
CA GLU A 139 -14.21 -3.83 8.76
C GLU A 139 -13.16 -2.71 8.69
N SER A 140 -13.59 -1.51 8.32
CA SER A 140 -12.72 -0.32 8.31
C SER A 140 -12.18 0.00 9.71
N LEU A 141 -13.03 -0.04 10.75
CA LEU A 141 -12.59 0.12 12.13
C LEU A 141 -11.64 -0.98 12.59
N ALA A 142 -11.85 -2.23 12.15
CA ALA A 142 -10.94 -3.33 12.45
C ALA A 142 -9.55 -3.08 11.84
N CYS A 143 -9.49 -2.59 10.61
CA CYS A 143 -8.25 -2.20 9.94
C CYS A 143 -7.55 -1.04 10.68
N CYS A 144 -8.29 0.01 11.03
CA CYS A 144 -7.79 1.12 11.85
C CYS A 144 -7.24 0.66 13.21
N ARG A 145 -7.90 -0.30 13.87
CA ARG A 145 -7.43 -0.89 15.13
C ARG A 145 -6.13 -1.65 14.95
N ALA A 146 -6.00 -2.40 13.86
CA ALA A 146 -4.83 -3.21 13.54
C ALA A 146 -3.61 -2.36 13.16
N GLY A 147 -3.81 -1.30 12.36
CA GLY A 147 -2.72 -0.53 11.78
C GLY A 147 -2.38 0.79 12.48
N GLY A 148 -3.38 1.49 13.04
CA GLY A 148 -3.23 2.92 13.35
C GLY A 148 -2.72 3.29 14.74
N SER A 149 -2.66 2.34 15.69
CA SER A 149 -2.25 2.58 17.09
C SER A 149 -0.89 3.28 17.25
N GLN A 150 0.02 3.06 16.31
CA GLN A 150 1.38 3.60 16.33
C GLN A 150 1.61 4.68 15.26
N GLY A 151 0.55 5.25 14.68
CA GLY A 151 0.64 6.14 13.52
C GLY A 151 1.16 5.41 12.27
N GLY A 152 1.41 6.15 11.18
CA GLY A 152 1.95 5.58 9.94
C GLY A 152 1.05 4.52 9.29
N TYR A 153 -0.28 4.67 9.42
CA TYR A 153 -1.27 3.84 8.74
C TYR A 153 -2.34 4.72 8.11
N ILE A 154 -2.70 4.43 6.86
CA ILE A 154 -3.70 5.13 6.08
C ILE A 154 -4.77 4.11 5.68
N LEU A 155 -5.99 4.29 6.19
CA LEU A 155 -7.11 3.44 5.80
C LEU A 155 -7.44 3.65 4.33
N ALA A 156 -7.45 2.56 3.55
CA ALA A 156 -7.91 2.52 2.17
C ALA A 156 -8.44 1.12 1.83
N ALA A 157 -8.97 0.97 0.62
CA ALA A 157 -9.30 -0.34 0.06
C ALA A 157 -8.03 -1.20 -0.13
N GLY A 158 -8.22 -2.52 -0.11
CA GLY A 158 -7.20 -3.54 -0.31
C GLY A 158 -6.80 -3.76 -1.77
N ASP A 159 -7.28 -2.90 -2.67
CA ASP A 159 -6.86 -2.65 -4.05
C ASP A 159 -7.69 -1.43 -4.52
N MET A 160 -7.83 -1.21 -5.83
CA MET A 160 -8.77 -0.27 -6.42
C MET A 160 -10.20 -0.53 -5.91
N VAL A 161 -10.88 0.54 -5.49
CA VAL A 161 -12.31 0.50 -5.18
C VAL A 161 -13.05 0.02 -6.44
N PRO A 162 -13.84 -1.07 -6.36
CA PRO A 162 -14.55 -1.57 -7.54
C PRO A 162 -15.53 -0.53 -8.09
N ASP A 163 -15.65 -0.46 -9.42
CA ASP A 163 -16.60 0.45 -10.10
C ASP A 163 -18.06 0.24 -9.66
N LEU A 164 -18.40 -0.98 -9.22
CA LEU A 164 -19.73 -1.37 -8.74
C LEU A 164 -19.92 -1.15 -7.23
N ALA A 165 -18.93 -0.59 -6.53
CA ALA A 165 -19.07 -0.28 -5.11
C ALA A 165 -20.14 0.80 -4.92
N PRO A 166 -21.20 0.54 -4.14
CA PRO A 166 -22.18 1.57 -3.83
C PRO A 166 -21.51 2.75 -3.11
N GLU A 167 -21.98 3.96 -3.40
CA GLU A 167 -21.48 5.19 -2.73
C GLU A 167 -21.56 5.08 -1.20
N ALA A 168 -22.61 4.42 -0.68
CA ALA A 168 -22.79 4.18 0.74
C ALA A 168 -21.63 3.37 1.37
N SER A 169 -21.07 2.39 0.66
CA SER A 169 -19.92 1.61 1.11
C SER A 169 -18.67 2.49 1.24
N VAL A 170 -18.39 3.33 0.23
CA VAL A 170 -17.26 4.26 0.27
C VAL A 170 -17.44 5.30 1.40
N ARG A 171 -18.65 5.82 1.57
CA ARG A 171 -18.97 6.75 2.66
C ARG A 171 -18.82 6.13 4.04
N ALA A 172 -19.17 4.86 4.20
CA ALA A 172 -18.97 4.12 5.45
C ALA A 172 -17.48 3.99 5.81
N MET A 173 -16.62 3.65 4.83
CA MET A 173 -15.16 3.62 5.04
C MET A 173 -14.61 5.00 5.43
N VAL A 174 -15.06 6.07 4.77
CA VAL A 174 -14.68 7.45 5.12
C VAL A 174 -15.16 7.85 6.52
N ALA A 175 -16.37 7.43 6.92
CA ALA A 175 -16.88 7.69 8.26
C ALA A 175 -16.02 6.99 9.32
N ALA A 176 -15.67 5.72 9.11
CA ALA A 176 -14.79 4.99 10.02
C ALA A 176 -13.44 5.69 10.21
N ALA A 177 -12.80 6.14 9.11
CA ALA A 177 -11.57 6.92 9.19
C ALA A 177 -11.72 8.22 10.01
N LYS A 178 -12.85 8.93 9.85
CA LYS A 178 -13.14 10.18 10.56
C LYS A 178 -13.45 10.00 12.04
N ASP A 179 -14.00 8.85 12.43
CA ASP A 179 -14.39 8.56 13.81
C ASP A 179 -13.25 7.92 14.61
N CYS A 180 -12.21 7.40 13.93
CA CYS A 180 -11.01 6.88 14.57
C CYS A 180 -10.19 7.97 15.27
N ARG A 181 -9.94 7.78 16.56
CA ARG A 181 -8.99 8.56 17.39
C ARG A 181 -8.08 7.60 18.12
N TYR A 182 -6.85 8.01 18.40
CA TYR A 182 -5.91 7.18 19.16
C TYR A 182 -5.49 7.93 20.41
N ASN A 183 -5.71 7.33 21.58
CA ASN A 183 -5.28 7.87 22.87
C ASN A 183 -4.35 6.85 23.53
N GLY A 184 -3.09 7.22 23.79
CA GLY A 184 -2.09 6.28 24.32
C GLY A 184 -1.85 5.05 23.43
N GLY A 185 -2.15 5.14 22.14
CA GLY A 185 -2.07 4.02 21.19
C GLY A 185 -3.30 3.11 21.16
N GLU A 186 -4.33 3.37 21.96
CA GLU A 186 -5.60 2.63 21.90
C GLU A 186 -6.60 3.35 21.00
N LEU A 187 -7.26 2.60 20.12
CA LEU A 187 -8.33 3.12 19.27
C LEU A 187 -9.55 3.48 20.12
N CYS A 188 -9.84 4.77 20.17
CA CYS A 188 -11.06 5.37 20.67
C CYS A 188 -11.94 5.76 19.48
N VAL A 189 -13.20 5.36 19.48
CA VAL A 189 -14.15 5.73 18.42
C VAL A 189 -15.01 6.86 18.96
N GLU A 190 -14.93 8.05 18.35
CA GLU A 190 -15.90 9.12 18.60
C GLU A 190 -17.14 8.85 17.75
N VAL A 191 -18.13 8.16 18.31
CA VAL A 191 -19.42 8.02 17.63
C VAL A 191 -20.12 9.38 17.71
N LYS A 192 -20.12 10.14 16.61
CA LYS A 192 -20.97 11.33 16.52
C LYS A 192 -22.43 10.90 16.65
N PRO A 193 -23.24 11.57 17.48
CA PRO A 193 -24.67 11.27 17.56
C PRO A 193 -25.31 11.50 16.18
N PRO A 194 -26.28 10.68 15.76
CA PRO A 194 -26.94 10.86 14.48
C PRO A 194 -27.62 12.24 14.41
N GLY A 195 -27.22 13.08 13.45
CA GLY A 195 -27.83 14.39 13.18
C GLY A 195 -26.94 15.64 13.32
N GLN A 196 -25.60 15.51 13.30
CA GLN A 196 -24.66 16.65 13.26
C GLN A 196 -23.79 16.66 12.00
#